data_AF-A0A928VMQ5-F1
#
_entry.id   AF-A0A928VMQ5-F1
#
_cell.length_a   1.000
_cell.length_b   1.000
_cell.length_c   1.000
_cell.angle_alpha   90.00
_cell.angle_beta   90.00
_cell.angle_gamma   90.00
#
_symmetry.space_group_name_H-M   'P 1'
#
loop_
_entity.id
_entity.type
_entity.pdbx_description
1 polymer ?
#
loop_
_entity_poly.entity_id
_entity_poly.type
_entity_poly.pdbx_seq_one_letter_code
_entity_poly.pdbx_strand_id
1 'polypeptide(L)'
;MWKSLTQRLRQHPLLLILASGLMTRLFIAKFLPPGFDEAYYFLYTQNPDWSYFDHPPMVAGSTELGISLLGGEISSLSIRLGGVLLYTLTLYLLYRIGKRLFSKQAGILAVAIATIAPIFQVAFGSMTLPDGPLMVFWLASLDVATTEFFPQTGKPYRPTRRLAVLGFLVGLACLSKYHGFILGAGYVGFCLTSKPHRKALFSPWTIASFVLFAAVLFPMVYWNAQHDWASFTFQAERGVPARSFDFARFGKALNTEMLMLFPTIGIPLLWVSLKSLFQQIWRLVFGNPQLAQLDPEQQADYITTQRQRRLILWVSAPVLIGFTVIGGYRQIFPTWAMPGFFTATLLLAERASQLRWRLIKRWLIVSAAIIQVLLLIALSHIVWGIFQNPSQNQILGILPANVEQDGSIELLDIEQLRREFAKQPQLVTALKSADFIYTNRFHLSGHVGMALTPIARKPITCFDKRDMRGFAFWSTATQWLNQTGIYVTTDRFQTREDSAAEYAPYFKSWEKLGEVPLFRGGVEVDRIHVFQGTQLVKPFPRPERATQGA
;
A
#
# COMPACT_ATOMS: atom_id res chain seq x y z
N MET A 1 18.21 -4.54 37.33
CA MET A 1 18.31 -4.02 35.94
C MET A 1 16.99 -4.10 35.15
N TRP A 2 16.30 -5.25 35.11
CA TRP A 2 15.03 -5.39 34.35
C TRP A 2 13.85 -4.54 34.87
N LYS A 3 13.70 -4.43 36.21
CA LYS A 3 12.67 -3.56 36.84
C LYS A 3 12.91 -2.06 36.59
N SER A 4 14.16 -1.60 36.56
CA SER A 4 14.47 -0.19 36.26
C SER A 4 14.32 0.14 34.77
N LEU A 5 14.63 -0.81 33.87
CA LEU A 5 14.41 -0.67 32.44
C LEU A 5 12.92 -0.60 32.10
N THR A 6 12.10 -1.49 32.66
CA THR A 6 10.63 -1.48 32.48
C THR A 6 9.97 -0.22 33.05
N GLN A 7 10.47 0.32 34.16
CA GLN A 7 9.97 1.56 34.72
C GLN A 7 10.33 2.79 33.86
N ARG A 8 11.55 2.84 33.30
CA ARG A 8 11.97 3.87 32.34
C ARG A 8 11.20 3.79 31.03
N LEU A 9 10.97 2.59 30.49
CA LEU A 9 10.20 2.41 29.26
C LEU A 9 8.73 2.85 29.41
N ARG A 10 8.12 2.63 30.59
CA ARG A 10 6.77 3.14 30.89
C ARG A 10 6.66 4.67 30.86
N GLN A 11 7.76 5.39 31.04
CA GLN A 11 7.79 6.86 30.93
C GLN A 11 7.79 7.36 29.48
N HIS A 12 8.05 6.47 28.50
CA HIS A 12 8.11 6.78 27.08
C HIS A 12 7.11 5.93 26.25
N PRO A 13 5.78 6.12 26.45
CA PRO A 13 4.76 5.29 25.80
C PRO A 13 4.83 5.28 24.28
N LEU A 14 5.27 6.39 23.65
CA LEU A 14 5.47 6.45 22.20
C LEU A 14 6.51 5.44 21.72
N LEU A 15 7.67 5.37 22.37
CA LEU A 15 8.75 4.46 21.97
C LEU A 15 8.30 3.00 22.11
N LEU A 16 7.56 2.69 23.17
CA LEU A 16 6.98 1.36 23.35
C LEU A 16 6.01 0.98 22.23
N ILE A 17 5.10 1.88 21.84
CA ILE A 17 4.13 1.62 20.76
C ILE A 17 4.84 1.47 19.41
N LEU A 18 5.82 2.32 19.11
CA LEU A 18 6.60 2.25 17.88
C LEU A 18 7.43 0.96 17.81
N ALA A 19 8.11 0.60 18.91
CA ALA A 19 8.92 -0.61 18.98
C ALA A 19 8.05 -1.87 18.89
N SER A 20 6.96 -1.96 19.66
CA SER A 20 6.07 -3.14 19.60
C SER A 20 5.41 -3.27 18.23
N GLY A 21 4.93 -2.15 17.67
CA GLY A 21 4.36 -2.13 16.32
C GLY A 21 5.38 -2.51 15.24
N LEU A 22 6.63 -2.07 15.36
CA LEU A 22 7.72 -2.47 14.45
C LEU A 22 8.00 -3.97 14.56
N MET A 23 8.10 -4.53 15.76
CA MET A 23 8.35 -5.96 15.95
C MET A 23 7.24 -6.81 15.34
N THR A 24 5.97 -6.45 15.54
CA THR A 24 4.85 -7.17 14.93
C THR A 24 4.87 -7.07 13.39
N ARG A 25 5.18 -5.90 12.83
CA ARG A 25 5.27 -5.72 11.37
C ARG A 25 6.43 -6.50 10.76
N LEU A 26 7.59 -6.56 11.43
CA LEU A 26 8.71 -7.41 11.02
C LEU A 26 8.36 -8.90 11.08
N PHE A 27 7.62 -9.32 12.11
CA PHE A 27 7.12 -10.69 12.23
C PHE A 27 6.19 -11.04 11.06
N ILE A 28 5.19 -10.19 10.76
CA ILE A 28 4.30 -10.38 9.61
C ILE A 28 5.11 -10.38 8.30
N ALA A 29 6.01 -9.41 8.11
CA ALA A 29 6.81 -9.28 6.89
C ALA A 29 7.71 -10.50 6.62
N LYS A 30 8.22 -11.17 7.66
CA LYS A 30 9.04 -12.38 7.50
C LYS A 30 8.22 -13.61 7.15
N PHE A 31 7.07 -13.81 7.81
CA PHE A 31 6.33 -15.08 7.72
C PHE A 31 5.22 -15.10 6.66
N LEU A 32 4.62 -13.95 6.33
CA LEU A 32 3.60 -13.88 5.29
C LEU A 32 4.26 -14.15 3.92
N PRO A 33 3.78 -15.09 3.09
CA PRO A 33 4.28 -15.19 1.72
C PRO A 33 3.96 -13.90 0.93
N PRO A 34 4.74 -13.55 -0.11
CA PRO A 34 4.49 -12.35 -0.92
C PRO A 34 3.11 -12.41 -1.59
N GLY A 35 2.42 -11.26 -1.61
CA GLY A 35 1.19 -11.10 -2.39
C GLY A 35 1.46 -10.85 -3.88
N PHE A 36 0.39 -10.90 -4.68
CA PHE A 36 0.45 -10.67 -6.14
C PHE A 36 1.09 -9.33 -6.52
N ASP A 37 0.66 -8.25 -5.88
CA ASP A 37 1.18 -6.91 -6.14
C ASP A 37 2.65 -6.80 -5.72
N GLU A 38 3.03 -7.36 -4.56
CA GLU A 38 4.41 -7.30 -4.05
C GLU A 38 5.38 -8.04 -4.97
N ALA A 39 4.97 -9.22 -5.44
CA ALA A 39 5.74 -10.01 -6.38
C ALA A 39 5.93 -9.25 -7.71
N TYR A 40 4.90 -8.56 -8.18
CA TYR A 40 5.00 -7.73 -9.37
C TYR A 40 5.89 -6.50 -9.15
N TYR A 41 5.79 -5.81 -8.01
CA TYR A 41 6.65 -4.66 -7.69
C TYR A 41 8.10 -5.03 -7.43
N PHE A 42 8.41 -6.27 -7.06
CA PHE A 42 9.79 -6.76 -7.07
C PHE A 42 10.41 -6.66 -8.49
N LEU A 43 9.63 -6.91 -9.54
CA LEU A 43 10.13 -6.81 -10.91
C LEU A 43 10.42 -5.37 -11.33
N TYR A 44 9.88 -4.37 -10.64
CA TYR A 44 10.22 -2.97 -10.87
C TYR A 44 11.67 -2.72 -10.48
N THR A 45 12.17 -3.41 -9.45
CA THR A 45 13.59 -3.29 -9.07
C THR A 45 14.53 -3.98 -10.06
N GLN A 46 14.03 -4.95 -10.82
CA GLN A 46 14.78 -5.59 -11.91
C GLN A 46 14.69 -4.80 -13.23
N ASN A 47 13.71 -3.91 -13.37
CA ASN A 47 13.52 -3.07 -14.57
C ASN A 47 13.35 -1.58 -14.18
N PRO A 48 14.37 -0.92 -13.60
CA PRO A 48 14.23 0.47 -13.16
C PRO A 48 13.88 1.41 -14.32
N ASP A 49 12.82 2.20 -14.13
CA ASP A 49 12.36 3.19 -15.10
C ASP A 49 11.85 4.46 -14.39
N TRP A 50 11.61 5.53 -15.15
CA TRP A 50 11.13 6.81 -14.64
C TRP A 50 9.71 6.74 -14.06
N SER A 51 8.90 5.78 -14.50
CA SER A 51 7.59 5.40 -13.95
C SER A 51 7.20 4.00 -14.45
N TYR A 52 6.09 3.46 -13.95
CA TYR A 52 5.58 2.17 -14.40
C TYR A 52 4.09 2.26 -14.79
N PHE A 53 3.62 1.22 -15.48
CA PHE A 53 2.26 1.14 -16.03
C PHE A 53 1.17 1.48 -15.00
N ASP A 54 1.11 0.78 -13.86
CA ASP A 54 0.05 0.99 -12.87
C ASP A 54 0.42 2.01 -11.78
N HIS A 55 1.70 2.12 -11.42
CA HIS A 55 2.17 2.91 -10.28
C HIS A 55 3.46 3.71 -10.56
N PRO A 56 3.59 4.91 -9.96
CA PRO A 56 4.83 5.69 -9.99
C PRO A 56 5.99 5.01 -9.21
N PRO A 57 7.24 5.50 -9.32
CA PRO A 57 8.42 4.68 -9.04
C PRO A 57 8.77 4.44 -7.56
N MET A 58 8.17 5.16 -6.60
CA MET A 58 8.64 5.06 -5.20
C MET A 58 8.40 3.70 -4.55
N VAL A 59 7.44 2.90 -5.04
CA VAL A 59 7.26 1.53 -4.54
C VAL A 59 8.51 0.69 -4.84
N ALA A 60 9.05 0.79 -6.06
CA ALA A 60 10.29 0.12 -6.46
C ALA A 60 11.47 0.56 -5.60
N GLY A 61 11.60 1.87 -5.35
CA GLY A 61 12.65 2.40 -4.48
C GLY A 61 12.56 1.89 -3.03
N SER A 62 11.34 1.76 -2.48
CA SER A 62 11.15 1.21 -1.15
C SER A 62 11.45 -0.30 -1.07
N THR A 63 11.15 -1.05 -2.12
CA THR A 63 11.50 -2.47 -2.26
C THR A 63 13.01 -2.64 -2.34
N GLU A 64 13.67 -1.90 -3.24
CA GLU A 64 15.12 -1.98 -3.47
C GLU A 64 15.92 -1.58 -2.24
N LEU A 65 15.46 -0.56 -1.48
CA LEU A 65 16.05 -0.20 -0.19
C LEU A 65 16.07 -1.41 0.76
N GLY A 66 14.97 -2.16 0.85
CA GLY A 66 14.89 -3.32 1.73
C GLY A 66 15.83 -4.46 1.31
N ILE A 67 15.87 -4.76 0.01
CA ILE A 67 16.78 -5.77 -0.58
C ILE A 67 18.24 -5.37 -0.32
N SER A 68 18.60 -4.11 -0.58
CA SER A 68 19.95 -3.58 -0.38
C SER A 68 20.38 -3.62 1.08
N LEU A 69 19.49 -3.33 2.03
CA LEU A 69 19.78 -3.38 3.47
C LEU A 69 20.09 -4.80 3.98
N LEU A 70 19.62 -5.83 3.30
CA LEU A 70 19.93 -7.24 3.58
C LEU A 70 20.96 -7.82 2.60
N GLY A 71 21.82 -6.98 2.02
CA GLY A 71 22.95 -7.43 1.20
C GLY A 71 22.54 -8.06 -0.14
N GLY A 72 21.36 -7.72 -0.67
CA GLY A 72 20.86 -8.27 -1.93
C GLY A 72 20.10 -9.60 -1.78
N GLU A 73 19.87 -10.06 -0.54
CA GLU A 73 19.03 -11.24 -0.30
C GLU A 73 17.61 -11.01 -0.84
N ILE A 74 17.06 -12.00 -1.56
CA ILE A 74 15.67 -12.00 -2.00
C ILE A 74 14.88 -12.96 -1.12
N SER A 75 14.06 -12.41 -0.25
CA SER A 75 13.12 -13.09 0.65
C SER A 75 11.91 -12.22 0.94
N SER A 76 10.85 -12.80 1.52
CA SER A 76 9.64 -12.05 1.92
C SER A 76 9.96 -10.84 2.81
N LEU A 77 10.95 -10.98 3.70
CA LEU A 77 11.39 -9.89 4.57
C LEU A 77 12.12 -8.79 3.80
N SER A 78 13.06 -9.16 2.93
CA SER A 78 13.90 -8.21 2.19
C SER A 78 13.08 -7.22 1.36
N ILE A 79 12.10 -7.70 0.60
CA ILE A 79 11.29 -6.87 -0.28
C ILE A 79 10.39 -5.89 0.49
N ARG A 80 10.14 -6.15 1.77
CA ARG A 80 9.26 -5.39 2.66
C ARG A 80 10.00 -4.48 3.64
N LEU A 81 11.28 -4.75 3.91
CA LEU A 81 12.02 -4.08 4.98
C LEU A 81 12.04 -2.56 4.81
N GLY A 82 12.25 -2.05 3.60
CA GLY A 82 12.21 -0.62 3.33
C GLY A 82 10.84 -0.01 3.65
N GLY A 83 9.75 -0.65 3.21
CA GLY A 83 8.37 -0.23 3.54
C GLY A 83 8.08 -0.26 5.05
N VAL A 84 8.51 -1.30 5.76
CA VAL A 84 8.35 -1.43 7.22
C VAL A 84 9.05 -0.29 7.97
N LEU A 85 10.27 0.09 7.55
CA LEU A 85 11.01 1.20 8.13
C LEU A 85 10.32 2.54 7.83
N LEU A 86 9.91 2.76 6.57
CA LEU A 86 9.16 3.95 6.15
C LEU A 86 7.86 4.12 6.94
N TYR A 87 7.10 3.06 7.19
CA TYR A 87 5.88 3.16 7.99
C TYR A 87 6.15 3.52 9.46
N THR A 88 7.31 3.13 10.02
CA THR A 88 7.72 3.60 11.36
C THR A 88 7.94 5.12 11.37
N LEU A 89 8.53 5.67 10.30
CA LEU A 89 8.64 7.11 10.11
C LEU A 89 7.27 7.77 9.92
N THR A 90 6.35 7.16 9.16
CA THR A 90 4.95 7.60 9.02
C THR A 90 4.28 7.76 10.38
N LEU A 91 4.36 6.75 11.26
CA LEU A 91 3.80 6.81 12.61
C LEU A 91 4.46 7.91 13.46
N TYR A 92 5.76 8.12 13.35
CA TYR A 92 6.44 9.21 14.05
C TYR A 92 5.98 10.60 13.57
N LEU A 93 5.79 10.78 12.26
CA LEU A 93 5.22 12.01 11.69
C LEU A 93 3.79 12.24 12.18
N LEU A 94 2.97 11.17 12.23
CA LEU A 94 1.61 11.22 12.79
C LEU A 94 1.62 11.71 14.25
N TYR A 95 2.54 11.21 15.08
CA TYR A 95 2.74 11.69 16.46
C TYR A 95 3.10 13.18 16.49
N ARG A 96 4.06 13.61 15.67
CA ARG A 96 4.50 15.02 15.64
C ARG A 96 3.35 15.96 15.27
N ILE A 97 2.55 15.59 14.27
CA ILE A 97 1.37 16.33 13.84
C ILE A 97 0.34 16.41 14.96
N GLY A 98 -0.06 15.26 15.54
CA GLY A 98 -1.06 15.22 16.61
C GLY A 98 -0.60 15.97 17.87
N LYS A 99 0.69 15.90 18.21
CA LYS A 99 1.29 16.67 19.30
C LYS A 99 1.25 18.18 19.03
N ARG A 100 1.61 18.60 17.81
CA ARG A 100 1.69 20.03 17.45
C ARG A 100 0.30 20.66 17.38
N LEU A 101 -0.65 19.97 16.77
CA LEU A 101 -1.99 20.51 16.55
C LEU A 101 -2.83 20.50 17.82
N PHE A 102 -2.74 19.45 18.63
CA PHE A 102 -3.69 19.23 19.72
C PHE A 102 -3.01 19.06 21.07
N SER A 103 -2.38 17.91 21.31
CA SER A 103 -1.71 17.63 22.58
C SER A 103 -0.78 16.43 22.45
N LYS A 104 0.19 16.32 23.38
CA LYS A 104 1.06 15.14 23.47
C LYS A 104 0.25 13.83 23.55
N GLN A 105 -0.87 13.86 24.27
CA GLN A 105 -1.75 12.70 24.41
C GLN A 105 -2.48 12.37 23.11
N ALA A 106 -3.00 13.36 22.38
CA ALA A 106 -3.59 13.15 21.06
C ALA A 106 -2.57 12.56 20.06
N GLY A 107 -1.33 13.03 20.06
CA GLY A 107 -0.26 12.44 19.25
C GLY A 107 0.01 10.96 19.59
N ILE A 108 0.07 10.60 20.88
CA ILE A 108 0.29 9.21 21.31
C ILE A 108 -0.92 8.33 20.91
N LEU A 109 -2.14 8.83 21.12
CA LEU A 109 -3.37 8.11 20.77
C LEU A 109 -3.49 7.90 19.27
N ALA A 110 -3.08 8.87 18.44
CA ALA A 110 -3.10 8.72 16.99
C ALA A 110 -2.20 7.57 16.53
N VAL A 111 -0.99 7.49 17.07
CA VAL A 111 -0.08 6.36 16.80
C VAL A 111 -0.64 5.04 17.33
N ALA A 112 -1.20 5.02 18.55
CA ALA A 112 -1.79 3.81 19.11
C ALA A 112 -2.93 3.27 18.22
N ILE A 113 -3.85 4.13 17.80
CA ILE A 113 -4.97 3.77 16.92
C ILE A 113 -4.44 3.25 15.57
N ALA A 114 -3.49 3.97 14.96
CA ALA A 114 -2.94 3.59 13.66
C ALA A 114 -2.12 2.28 13.71
N THR A 115 -1.43 2.00 14.82
CA THR A 115 -0.71 0.74 15.04
C THR A 115 -1.65 -0.45 15.26
N ILE A 116 -2.84 -0.21 15.82
CA ILE A 116 -3.82 -1.28 16.13
C ILE A 116 -4.68 -1.63 14.91
N ALA A 117 -5.03 -0.67 14.06
CA ALA A 117 -5.89 -0.91 12.90
C ALA A 117 -5.25 -1.93 11.93
N PRO A 118 -5.92 -3.06 11.62
CA PRO A 118 -5.30 -4.16 10.87
C PRO A 118 -4.81 -3.75 9.48
N ILE A 119 -5.63 -3.06 8.70
CA ILE A 119 -5.25 -2.63 7.35
C ILE A 119 -4.05 -1.67 7.34
N PHE A 120 -3.92 -0.80 8.34
CA PHE A 120 -2.77 0.09 8.43
C PHE A 120 -1.50 -0.67 8.85
N GLN A 121 -1.62 -1.65 9.76
CA GLN A 121 -0.48 -2.44 10.19
C GLN A 121 0.00 -3.44 9.12
N VAL A 122 -0.92 -4.13 8.46
CA VAL A 122 -0.62 -5.18 7.46
C VAL A 122 -0.32 -4.55 6.11
N ALA A 123 -1.29 -3.89 5.48
CA ALA A 123 -1.15 -3.40 4.12
C ALA A 123 -0.16 -2.23 4.02
N PHE A 124 -0.27 -1.22 4.88
CA PHE A 124 0.61 -0.04 4.80
C PHE A 124 1.93 -0.25 5.55
N GLY A 125 1.91 -1.08 6.59
CA GLY A 125 3.01 -1.20 7.54
C GLY A 125 3.90 -2.42 7.39
N SER A 126 3.42 -3.47 6.71
CA SER A 126 4.15 -4.74 6.56
C SER A 126 4.35 -5.12 5.10
N MET A 127 3.36 -4.89 4.24
CA MET A 127 3.43 -5.23 2.81
C MET A 127 4.09 -4.13 1.97
N THR A 128 4.66 -4.54 0.85
CA THR A 128 5.25 -3.66 -0.16
C THR A 128 4.18 -3.14 -1.09
N LEU A 129 3.60 -1.99 -0.74
CA LEU A 129 2.56 -1.31 -1.53
C LEU A 129 2.97 0.15 -1.80
N PRO A 130 2.44 0.80 -2.85
CA PRO A 130 2.65 2.22 -3.11
C PRO A 130 2.18 3.13 -1.97
N ASP A 131 1.28 2.63 -1.11
CA ASP A 131 0.79 3.32 0.08
C ASP A 131 1.88 3.59 1.13
N GLY A 132 2.91 2.75 1.23
CA GLY A 132 4.03 2.93 2.17
C GLY A 132 4.76 4.27 1.97
N PRO A 133 5.42 4.49 0.82
CA PRO A 133 6.07 5.76 0.51
C PRO A 133 5.07 6.93 0.41
N LEU A 134 3.85 6.69 -0.11
CA LEU A 134 2.80 7.72 -0.16
C LEU A 134 2.55 8.31 1.22
N MET A 135 2.32 7.47 2.23
CA MET A 135 1.94 7.94 3.56
C MET A 135 3.09 8.66 4.28
N VAL A 136 4.36 8.32 3.99
CA VAL A 136 5.52 9.09 4.47
C VAL A 136 5.47 10.51 3.94
N PHE A 137 5.40 10.68 2.61
CA PHE A 137 5.42 12.00 2.00
C PHE A 137 4.14 12.80 2.27
N TRP A 138 3.01 12.12 2.39
CA TRP A 138 1.73 12.70 2.80
C TRP A 138 1.78 13.31 4.20
N LEU A 139 2.34 12.59 5.18
CA LEU A 139 2.47 13.12 6.54
C LEU A 139 3.67 14.04 6.68
N ALA A 140 4.72 13.89 5.88
CA ALA A 140 5.81 14.86 5.85
C ALA A 140 5.30 16.23 5.35
N SER A 141 4.50 16.24 4.28
CA SER A 141 3.88 17.48 3.79
C SER A 141 2.89 18.01 4.81
N LEU A 142 2.09 17.16 5.47
CA LEU A 142 1.17 17.61 6.51
C LEU A 142 1.91 18.19 7.71
N ASP A 143 3.00 17.57 8.16
CA ASP A 143 3.86 18.09 9.23
C ASP A 143 4.40 19.49 8.87
N VAL A 144 4.93 19.66 7.64
CA VAL A 144 5.35 20.98 7.14
C VAL A 144 4.17 21.96 7.09
N ALA A 145 3.01 21.54 6.60
CA ALA A 145 1.81 22.37 6.49
C ALA A 145 1.34 22.86 7.87
N THR A 146 1.43 22.00 8.91
CA THR A 146 1.10 22.44 10.27
C THR A 146 2.07 23.46 10.82
N THR A 147 3.38 23.38 10.51
CA THR A 147 4.33 24.45 10.89
C THR A 147 4.13 25.74 10.12
N GLU A 148 3.70 25.64 8.86
CA GLU A 148 3.47 26.78 7.99
C GLU A 148 2.21 27.53 8.42
N PHE A 149 1.08 26.84 8.54
CA PHE A 149 -0.21 27.45 8.80
C PHE A 149 -0.45 27.76 10.28
N PHE A 150 0.19 27.04 11.20
CA PHE A 150 -0.01 27.24 12.65
C PHE A 150 1.31 27.47 13.41
N PRO A 151 2.04 28.58 13.12
CA PRO A 151 3.28 28.90 13.82
C PRO A 151 3.01 29.30 15.28
N GLN A 152 3.87 28.87 16.21
CA GLN A 152 3.74 29.13 17.66
C GLN A 152 4.16 30.56 18.08
N THR A 153 4.15 31.51 17.15
CA THR A 153 4.74 32.85 17.36
C THR A 153 3.74 33.91 17.83
N GLY A 154 2.44 33.57 17.97
CA GLY A 154 1.35 34.52 18.28
C GLY A 154 1.06 35.58 17.19
N LYS A 155 1.98 35.74 16.23
CA LYS A 155 1.86 36.66 15.09
C LYS A 155 0.83 36.18 14.07
N PRO A 156 0.17 37.10 13.34
CA PRO A 156 -0.65 36.75 12.19
C PRO A 156 0.14 35.89 11.19
N TYR A 157 -0.52 34.88 10.62
CA TYR A 157 0.07 34.01 9.60
C TYR A 157 0.77 34.83 8.51
N ARG A 158 1.93 34.39 8.01
CA ARG A 158 2.57 34.95 6.82
C ARG A 158 3.15 33.79 6.01
N PRO A 159 2.91 33.72 4.69
CA PRO A 159 3.48 32.69 3.84
C PRO A 159 5.00 32.64 3.92
N THR A 160 5.57 31.44 4.06
CA THR A 160 7.02 31.24 4.11
C THR A 160 7.51 30.28 3.02
N ARG A 161 8.84 30.13 2.92
CA ARG A 161 9.50 29.14 2.04
C ARG A 161 9.03 27.70 2.25
N ARG A 162 8.37 27.39 3.36
CA ARG A 162 7.79 26.07 3.59
C ARG A 162 6.71 25.72 2.57
N LEU A 163 6.05 26.69 1.94
CA LEU A 163 5.15 26.41 0.82
C LEU A 163 5.89 25.76 -0.36
N ALA A 164 7.12 26.16 -0.63
CA ALA A 164 7.95 25.51 -1.67
C ALA A 164 8.26 24.06 -1.31
N VAL A 165 8.58 23.80 -0.03
CA VAL A 165 8.79 22.43 0.49
C VAL A 165 7.50 21.60 0.42
N LEU A 166 6.32 22.21 0.59
CA LEU A 166 5.05 21.50 0.38
C LEU A 166 4.89 21.02 -1.06
N GLY A 167 5.17 21.87 -2.06
CA GLY A 167 5.12 21.47 -3.47
C GLY A 167 6.05 20.30 -3.78
N PHE A 168 7.28 20.35 -3.27
CA PHE A 168 8.24 19.26 -3.37
C PHE A 168 7.71 17.95 -2.75
N LEU A 169 7.22 17.99 -1.50
CA LEU A 169 6.74 16.78 -0.79
C LEU A 169 5.44 16.23 -1.40
N VAL A 170 4.53 17.10 -1.88
CA VAL A 170 3.34 16.67 -2.63
C VAL A 170 3.75 16.02 -3.96
N GLY A 171 4.79 16.52 -4.62
CA GLY A 171 5.38 15.87 -5.80
C GLY A 171 5.87 14.46 -5.51
N LEU A 172 6.59 14.26 -4.39
CA LEU A 172 7.04 12.93 -3.96
C LEU A 172 5.87 12.00 -3.56
N ALA A 173 4.80 12.55 -2.99
CA ALA A 173 3.56 11.81 -2.74
C ALA A 173 2.93 11.35 -4.07
N CYS A 174 2.89 12.21 -5.11
CA CYS A 174 2.45 11.83 -6.45
C CYS A 174 3.35 10.77 -7.10
N LEU A 175 4.68 10.87 -6.93
CA LEU A 175 5.64 9.83 -7.36
C LEU A 175 5.54 8.52 -6.55
N SER A 176 4.69 8.47 -5.51
CA SER A 176 4.35 7.25 -4.80
C SER A 176 3.02 6.67 -5.25
N LYS A 177 1.98 7.51 -5.34
CA LYS A 177 0.64 7.13 -5.78
C LYS A 177 -0.12 8.37 -6.24
N TYR A 178 -0.99 8.21 -7.23
CA TYR A 178 -1.82 9.30 -7.78
C TYR A 178 -2.71 10.00 -6.75
N HIS A 179 -2.97 9.38 -5.58
CA HIS A 179 -3.59 10.01 -4.42
C HIS A 179 -2.91 11.32 -3.98
N GLY A 180 -1.61 11.50 -4.24
CA GLY A 180 -0.88 12.74 -3.94
C GLY A 180 -1.49 13.99 -4.59
N PHE A 181 -2.16 13.87 -5.75
CA PHE A 181 -2.85 15.00 -6.38
C PHE A 181 -4.02 15.50 -5.51
N ILE A 182 -4.77 14.57 -4.91
CA ILE A 182 -5.90 14.89 -4.03
C ILE A 182 -5.40 15.59 -2.75
N LEU A 183 -4.23 15.20 -2.23
CA LEU A 183 -3.58 15.89 -1.12
C LEU A 183 -3.26 17.35 -1.43
N GLY A 184 -2.64 17.61 -2.60
CA GLY A 184 -2.36 18.95 -3.07
C GLY A 184 -3.62 19.81 -3.18
N ALA A 185 -4.67 19.25 -3.79
CA ALA A 185 -5.99 19.90 -3.86
C ALA A 185 -6.58 20.17 -2.47
N GLY A 186 -6.38 19.28 -1.50
CA GLY A 186 -6.76 19.48 -0.10
C GLY A 186 -6.11 20.71 0.53
N TYR A 187 -4.81 20.95 0.32
CA TYR A 187 -4.16 22.16 0.82
C TYR A 187 -4.73 23.44 0.19
N VAL A 188 -5.03 23.42 -1.10
CA VAL A 188 -5.68 24.54 -1.79
C VAL A 188 -7.07 24.79 -1.22
N GLY A 189 -7.89 23.74 -1.06
CA GLY A 189 -9.23 23.81 -0.45
C GLY A 189 -9.21 24.37 0.98
N PHE A 190 -8.22 23.96 1.79
CA PHE A 190 -8.01 24.53 3.11
C PHE A 190 -7.71 26.04 3.05
N CYS A 191 -6.80 26.47 2.17
CA CYS A 191 -6.45 27.87 2.03
C CYS A 191 -7.64 28.70 1.57
N LEU A 192 -8.44 28.21 0.61
CA LEU A 192 -9.65 28.88 0.12
C LEU A 192 -10.70 29.06 1.22
N THR A 193 -10.88 28.05 2.07
CA THR A 193 -11.89 28.07 3.15
C THR A 193 -11.39 28.71 4.45
N SER A 194 -10.12 29.06 4.56
CA SER A 194 -9.53 29.63 5.79
C SER A 194 -9.05 31.07 5.54
N LYS A 195 -9.87 32.06 5.92
CA LYS A 195 -9.62 33.49 5.62
C LYS A 195 -8.17 33.95 5.85
N PRO A 196 -7.50 33.66 6.99
CA PRO A 196 -6.13 34.10 7.19
C PRO A 196 -5.13 33.45 6.24
N HIS A 197 -5.39 32.21 5.78
CA HIS A 197 -4.46 31.40 4.99
C HIS A 197 -4.64 31.58 3.48
N ARG A 198 -5.70 32.25 3.02
CA ARG A 198 -5.92 32.54 1.59
C ARG A 198 -4.73 33.21 0.91
N LYS A 199 -4.00 34.07 1.64
CA LYS A 199 -2.79 34.73 1.15
C LYS A 199 -1.65 33.77 0.81
N ALA A 200 -1.67 32.52 1.28
CA ALA A 200 -0.75 31.50 0.81
C ALA A 200 -0.88 31.33 -0.70
N LEU A 201 -2.10 31.30 -1.24
CA LEU A 201 -2.36 31.07 -2.68
C LEU A 201 -1.75 32.14 -3.59
N PHE A 202 -1.55 33.36 -3.08
CA PHE A 202 -1.01 34.49 -3.84
C PHE A 202 0.44 34.84 -3.46
N SER A 203 1.10 33.97 -2.69
CA SER A 203 2.49 34.17 -2.27
C SER A 203 3.48 33.81 -3.39
N PRO A 204 4.62 34.52 -3.53
CA PRO A 204 5.73 34.08 -4.37
C PRO A 204 6.21 32.66 -4.03
N TRP A 205 6.11 32.25 -2.75
CA TRP A 205 6.44 30.89 -2.32
C TRP A 205 5.50 29.82 -2.87
N THR A 206 4.29 30.19 -3.32
CA THR A 206 3.38 29.28 -4.01
C THR A 206 3.78 29.07 -5.46
N ILE A 207 4.32 30.09 -6.13
CA ILE A 207 4.96 29.90 -7.45
C ILE A 207 6.14 28.92 -7.30
N ALA A 208 7.01 29.15 -6.30
CA ALA A 208 8.11 28.22 -6.02
C ALA A 208 7.61 26.80 -5.68
N SER A 209 6.47 26.68 -5.00
CA SER A 209 5.79 25.40 -4.74
C SER A 209 5.40 24.69 -6.03
N PHE A 210 4.73 25.37 -6.96
CA PHE A 210 4.35 24.80 -8.25
C PHE A 210 5.57 24.41 -9.10
N VAL A 211 6.61 25.24 -9.11
CA VAL A 211 7.86 24.94 -9.83
C VAL A 211 8.51 23.67 -9.28
N LEU A 212 8.67 23.56 -7.95
CA LEU A 212 9.25 22.36 -7.33
C LEU A 212 8.36 21.12 -7.49
N PHE A 213 7.04 21.29 -7.38
CA PHE A 213 6.09 20.22 -7.65
C PHE A 213 6.24 19.69 -9.08
N ALA A 214 6.25 20.57 -10.08
CA ALA A 214 6.41 20.19 -11.48
C ALA A 214 7.78 19.53 -11.76
N ALA A 215 8.86 20.06 -11.16
CA ALA A 215 10.19 19.48 -11.28
C ALA A 215 10.27 18.07 -10.71
N VAL A 216 9.65 17.82 -9.55
CA VAL A 216 9.59 16.47 -8.96
C VAL A 216 8.67 15.54 -9.76
N LEU A 217 7.58 16.04 -10.31
CA LEU A 217 6.63 15.23 -11.07
C LEU A 217 7.16 14.85 -12.47
N PHE A 218 8.19 15.56 -12.95
CA PHE A 218 8.71 15.45 -14.31
C PHE A 218 9.03 14.01 -14.75
N PRO A 219 9.71 13.14 -13.97
CA PRO A 219 9.94 11.74 -14.33
C PRO A 219 8.69 10.98 -14.78
N MET A 220 7.61 11.10 -14.01
CA MET A 220 6.37 10.38 -14.25
C MET A 220 5.64 10.90 -15.49
N VAL A 221 5.63 12.21 -15.69
CA VAL A 221 5.03 12.85 -16.86
C VAL A 221 5.83 12.53 -18.12
N TYR A 222 7.16 12.62 -18.04
CA TYR A 222 8.07 12.29 -19.13
C TYR A 222 7.89 10.84 -19.58
N TRP A 223 7.89 9.89 -18.63
CA TRP A 223 7.66 8.48 -18.94
C TRP A 223 6.33 8.25 -19.65
N ASN A 224 5.25 8.84 -19.13
CA ASN A 224 3.92 8.69 -19.75
C ASN A 224 3.86 9.29 -21.16
N ALA A 225 4.51 10.45 -21.38
CA ALA A 225 4.56 11.08 -22.70
C ALA A 225 5.30 10.22 -23.74
N GLN A 226 6.25 9.38 -23.32
CA GLN A 226 6.95 8.42 -24.20
C GLN A 226 6.16 7.12 -24.42
N HIS A 227 5.12 6.86 -23.63
CA HIS A 227 4.38 5.60 -23.60
C HIS A 227 2.88 5.81 -23.78
N ASP A 228 2.49 6.71 -24.68
CA ASP A 228 1.09 6.93 -25.09
C ASP A 228 0.15 7.26 -23.91
N TRP A 229 0.68 7.89 -22.85
CA TRP A 229 -0.01 8.19 -21.59
C TRP A 229 -0.61 6.97 -20.87
N ALA A 230 -0.02 5.78 -21.07
CA ALA A 230 -0.56 4.50 -20.63
C ALA A 230 -1.02 4.47 -19.16
N SER A 231 -0.22 4.98 -18.23
CA SER A 231 -0.58 4.95 -16.81
C SER A 231 -1.77 5.85 -16.48
N PHE A 232 -1.83 7.06 -17.07
CA PHE A 232 -2.94 7.96 -16.83
C PHE A 232 -4.24 7.43 -17.42
N THR A 233 -4.19 6.84 -18.62
CA THR A 233 -5.34 6.17 -19.24
C THR A 233 -5.84 5.03 -18.35
N PHE A 234 -4.94 4.15 -17.90
CA PHE A 234 -5.26 3.07 -16.99
C PHE A 234 -5.93 3.56 -15.68
N GLN A 235 -5.43 4.64 -15.08
CA GLN A 235 -6.03 5.21 -13.86
C GLN A 235 -7.37 5.91 -14.13
N ALA A 236 -7.51 6.58 -15.29
CA ALA A 236 -8.74 7.28 -15.68
C ALA A 236 -9.90 6.31 -15.92
N GLU A 237 -9.68 5.22 -16.65
CA GLU A 237 -10.67 4.15 -16.87
C GLU A 237 -11.17 3.51 -15.57
N ARG A 238 -10.31 3.54 -14.54
CA ARG A 238 -10.66 3.08 -13.20
C ARG A 238 -11.52 4.09 -12.44
N GLY A 239 -11.37 5.38 -12.72
CA GLY A 239 -12.12 6.48 -12.09
C GLY A 239 -13.44 6.82 -12.77
N VAL A 240 -13.61 6.55 -14.07
CA VAL A 240 -14.85 6.86 -14.81
C VAL A 240 -15.94 5.81 -14.51
N PRO A 241 -17.14 6.22 -14.06
CA PRO A 241 -18.24 5.29 -13.84
C PRO A 241 -18.72 4.66 -15.15
N ALA A 242 -18.53 3.34 -15.30
CA ALA A 242 -19.07 2.57 -16.44
C ALA A 242 -20.52 2.07 -16.19
N ARG A 243 -21.06 2.27 -14.99
CA ARG A 243 -22.36 1.77 -14.55
C ARG A 243 -23.07 2.83 -13.72
N SER A 244 -24.38 2.70 -13.57
CA SER A 244 -25.18 3.51 -12.63
C SER A 244 -24.77 3.25 -11.18
N PHE A 245 -25.08 4.22 -10.31
CA PHE A 245 -24.79 4.11 -8.88
C PHE A 245 -25.67 3.05 -8.23
N ASP A 246 -25.06 2.16 -7.45
CA ASP A 246 -25.72 1.07 -6.73
C ASP A 246 -25.49 1.24 -5.22
N PHE A 247 -26.57 1.47 -4.47
CA PHE A 247 -26.54 1.65 -3.03
C PHE A 247 -26.10 0.39 -2.26
N ALA A 248 -26.38 -0.81 -2.77
CA ALA A 248 -25.95 -2.04 -2.15
C ALA A 248 -24.43 -2.22 -2.29
N ARG A 249 -23.86 -1.87 -3.45
CA ARG A 249 -22.40 -1.86 -3.65
C ARG A 249 -21.71 -0.81 -2.80
N PHE A 250 -22.28 0.39 -2.72
CA PHE A 250 -21.79 1.43 -1.81
C PHE A 250 -21.78 0.94 -0.37
N GLY A 251 -22.88 0.34 0.11
CA GLY A 251 -22.96 -0.27 1.44
C GLY A 251 -21.93 -1.37 1.65
N LYS A 252 -21.69 -2.22 0.64
CA LYS A 252 -20.65 -3.26 0.69
C LYS A 252 -19.24 -2.66 0.77
N ALA A 253 -18.95 -1.61 0.01
CA ALA A 253 -17.67 -0.91 0.06
C ALA A 253 -17.42 -0.31 1.44
N LEU A 254 -18.39 0.43 1.98
CA LEU A 254 -18.32 1.01 3.32
C LEU A 254 -18.15 -0.06 4.40
N ASN A 255 -18.92 -1.15 4.34
CA ASN A 255 -18.80 -2.26 5.29
C ASN A 255 -17.41 -2.92 5.19
N THR A 256 -16.87 -3.09 3.98
CA THR A 256 -15.53 -3.65 3.78
C THR A 256 -14.46 -2.75 4.40
N GLU A 257 -14.56 -1.43 4.22
CA GLU A 257 -13.65 -0.47 4.86
C GLU A 257 -13.73 -0.53 6.39
N MET A 258 -14.93 -0.63 6.96
CA MET A 258 -15.11 -0.74 8.42
C MET A 258 -14.57 -2.05 8.98
N LEU A 259 -14.74 -3.16 8.27
CA LEU A 259 -14.20 -4.46 8.65
C LEU A 259 -12.66 -4.47 8.57
N MET A 260 -12.09 -3.89 7.52
CA MET A 260 -10.63 -3.80 7.32
C MET A 260 -9.95 -2.89 8.35
N LEU A 261 -10.64 -1.84 8.81
CA LEU A 261 -10.21 -1.02 9.95
C LEU A 261 -10.45 -1.70 11.30
N PHE A 262 -11.20 -2.79 11.33
CA PHE A 262 -11.81 -3.42 12.49
C PHE A 262 -12.91 -2.55 13.14
N PRO A 263 -14.14 -3.07 13.41
CA PRO A 263 -15.28 -2.26 13.83
C PRO A 263 -15.03 -1.37 15.06
N THR A 264 -14.22 -1.81 16.03
CA THR A 264 -13.93 -1.01 17.23
C THR A 264 -13.06 0.22 16.93
N ILE A 265 -12.39 0.28 15.78
CA ILE A 265 -11.63 1.45 15.33
C ILE A 265 -12.37 2.16 14.20
N GLY A 266 -12.84 1.42 13.19
CA GLY A 266 -13.48 1.94 11.99
C GLY A 266 -14.74 2.76 12.29
N ILE A 267 -15.65 2.24 13.12
CA ILE A 267 -16.93 2.91 13.43
C ILE A 267 -16.70 4.25 14.16
N PRO A 268 -15.91 4.31 15.27
CA PRO A 268 -15.59 5.59 15.90
C PRO A 268 -14.87 6.57 14.97
N LEU A 269 -13.97 6.07 14.11
CA LEU A 269 -13.22 6.89 13.18
C LEU A 269 -14.14 7.53 12.13
N LEU A 270 -15.01 6.75 11.51
CA LEU A 270 -16.01 7.24 10.56
C LEU A 270 -16.95 8.25 11.24
N TRP A 271 -17.48 7.90 12.41
CA TRP A 271 -18.39 8.76 13.17
C TRP A 271 -17.77 10.11 13.51
N VAL A 272 -16.55 10.13 14.07
CA VAL A 272 -15.86 11.38 14.43
C VAL A 272 -15.53 12.19 13.18
N SER A 273 -15.15 11.54 12.08
CA SER A 273 -14.85 12.22 10.81
C SER A 273 -16.09 12.90 10.23
N LEU A 274 -17.20 12.19 10.12
CA LEU A 274 -18.48 12.72 9.61
C LEU A 274 -19.04 13.81 10.53
N LYS A 275 -19.00 13.60 11.84
CA LYS A 275 -19.43 14.60 12.82
C LYS A 275 -18.60 15.88 12.72
N SER A 276 -17.28 15.74 12.58
CA SER A 276 -16.36 16.89 12.44
C SER A 276 -16.60 17.64 11.13
N LEU A 277 -16.85 16.91 10.05
CA LEU A 277 -17.19 17.48 8.74
C LEU A 277 -18.51 18.25 8.81
N PHE A 278 -19.57 17.62 9.31
CA PHE A 278 -20.88 18.25 9.48
C PHE A 278 -20.80 19.51 10.34
N GLN A 279 -20.07 19.46 11.46
CA GLN A 279 -19.87 20.63 12.31
C GLN A 279 -19.14 21.78 11.60
N GLN A 280 -18.16 21.49 10.73
CA GLN A 280 -17.48 22.53 9.95
C GLN A 280 -18.39 23.13 8.89
N ILE A 281 -19.15 22.31 8.17
CA ILE A 281 -20.12 22.77 7.15
C ILE A 281 -21.19 23.63 7.83
N TRP A 282 -21.81 23.13 8.90
CA TRP A 282 -22.83 23.84 9.65
C TRP A 282 -22.35 25.23 10.09
N ARG A 283 -21.12 25.33 10.62
CA ARG A 283 -20.55 26.61 11.07
C ARG A 283 -20.20 27.56 9.92
N LEU A 284 -19.85 27.02 8.75
CA LEU A 284 -19.61 27.84 7.57
C LEU A 284 -20.91 28.45 7.04
N VAL A 285 -22.03 27.73 7.14
CA VAL A 285 -23.34 28.15 6.61
C VAL A 285 -24.12 29.01 7.63
N PHE A 286 -24.23 28.56 8.88
CA PHE A 286 -25.11 29.13 9.89
C PHE A 286 -24.37 29.95 10.96
N GLY A 287 -23.04 30.11 10.83
CA GLY A 287 -22.22 30.79 11.84
C GLY A 287 -21.95 29.94 13.08
N ASN A 288 -21.34 30.55 14.11
CA ASN A 288 -20.89 29.83 15.29
C ASN A 288 -21.48 30.40 16.59
N PRO A 289 -22.61 29.86 17.08
CA PRO A 289 -23.27 30.38 18.28
C PRO A 289 -22.44 30.21 19.56
N GLN A 290 -21.56 29.20 19.61
CA GLN A 290 -20.67 28.97 20.78
C GLN A 290 -19.62 30.07 20.92
N LEU A 291 -19.26 30.76 19.83
CA LEU A 291 -18.19 31.75 19.86
C LEU A 291 -18.56 32.96 20.72
N ALA A 292 -19.84 33.34 20.73
CA ALA A 292 -20.34 34.48 21.49
C ALA A 292 -20.32 34.27 23.02
N GLN A 293 -20.19 33.03 23.49
CA GLN A 293 -20.23 32.67 24.91
C GLN A 293 -18.82 32.53 25.54
N LEU A 294 -17.76 32.65 24.74
CA LEU A 294 -16.38 32.43 25.18
C LEU A 294 -15.67 33.76 25.41
N ASP A 295 -14.76 33.79 26.37
CA ASP A 295 -13.86 34.93 26.58
C ASP A 295 -12.86 35.09 25.40
N PRO A 296 -12.28 36.27 25.16
CA PRO A 296 -11.44 36.54 23.98
C PRO A 296 -10.28 35.55 23.78
N GLU A 297 -9.63 35.11 24.86
CA GLU A 297 -8.54 34.11 24.80
C GLU A 297 -9.07 32.73 24.37
N GLN A 298 -10.16 32.29 24.99
CA GLN A 298 -10.83 31.03 24.65
C GLN A 298 -11.37 31.04 23.21
N GLN A 299 -11.85 32.20 22.73
CA GLN A 299 -12.27 32.37 21.34
C GLN A 299 -11.10 32.14 20.36
N ALA A 300 -9.93 32.70 20.65
CA ALA A 300 -8.75 32.58 19.79
C ALA A 300 -8.28 31.11 19.68
N ASP A 301 -8.20 30.39 20.80
CA ASP A 301 -7.84 28.98 20.85
C ASP A 301 -8.87 28.09 20.15
N TYR A 302 -10.15 28.36 20.38
CA TYR A 302 -11.24 27.64 19.74
C TYR A 302 -11.24 27.83 18.22
N ILE A 303 -11.06 29.06 17.72
CA ILE A 303 -10.96 29.36 16.29
C ILE A 303 -9.77 28.63 15.67
N THR A 304 -8.62 28.63 16.35
CA THR A 304 -7.40 27.95 15.91
C THR A 304 -7.64 26.45 15.80
N THR A 305 -8.22 25.84 16.84
CA THR A 305 -8.58 24.42 16.85
C THR A 305 -9.53 24.05 15.70
N GLN A 306 -10.53 24.90 15.41
CA GLN A 306 -11.42 24.65 14.27
C GLN A 306 -10.69 24.72 12.92
N ARG A 307 -9.72 25.62 12.77
CA ARG A 307 -8.90 25.70 11.55
C ARG A 307 -7.99 24.47 11.41
N GLN A 308 -7.41 23.97 12.49
CA GLN A 308 -6.59 22.75 12.48
C GLN A 308 -7.42 21.52 12.08
N ARG A 309 -8.63 21.36 12.66
CA ARG A 309 -9.58 20.31 12.24
C ARG A 309 -9.96 20.44 10.77
N ARG A 310 -10.17 21.67 10.29
CA ARG A 310 -10.48 21.94 8.88
C ARG A 310 -9.34 21.55 7.95
N LEU A 311 -8.09 21.80 8.32
CA LEU A 311 -6.93 21.34 7.56
C LEU A 311 -6.95 19.81 7.43
N ILE A 312 -7.12 19.09 8.55
CA ILE A 312 -7.17 17.63 8.55
C ILE A 312 -8.30 17.12 7.66
N LEU A 313 -9.49 17.70 7.77
CA LEU A 313 -10.64 17.32 6.93
C LEU A 313 -10.40 17.56 5.44
N TRP A 314 -9.74 18.65 5.05
CA TRP A 314 -9.46 18.90 3.63
C TRP A 314 -8.47 17.91 3.04
N VAL A 315 -7.52 17.42 3.84
CA VAL A 315 -6.59 16.39 3.35
C VAL A 315 -7.21 15.00 3.48
N SER A 316 -8.09 14.72 4.45
CA SER A 316 -8.65 13.38 4.65
C SER A 316 -9.96 13.10 3.92
N ALA A 317 -10.93 14.02 3.99
CA ALA A 317 -12.31 13.78 3.58
C ALA A 317 -12.48 13.58 2.07
N PRO A 318 -11.79 14.31 1.17
CA PRO A 318 -11.92 14.06 -0.27
C PRO A 318 -11.51 12.65 -0.68
N VAL A 319 -10.43 12.11 -0.10
CA VAL A 319 -10.01 10.72 -0.36
C VAL A 319 -10.98 9.73 0.28
N LEU A 320 -11.30 9.94 1.56
CA LEU A 320 -12.21 9.06 2.30
C LEU A 320 -13.56 8.97 1.58
N ILE A 321 -14.24 10.10 1.39
CA ILE A 321 -15.59 10.13 0.82
C ILE A 321 -15.56 9.79 -0.67
N GLY A 322 -14.62 10.36 -1.42
CA GLY A 322 -14.54 10.19 -2.87
C GLY A 322 -14.38 8.72 -3.26
N PHE A 323 -13.43 8.01 -2.65
CA PHE A 323 -13.22 6.60 -2.99
C PHE A 323 -14.33 5.69 -2.45
N THR A 324 -14.89 5.93 -1.26
CA THR A 324 -16.05 5.16 -0.78
C THR A 324 -17.26 5.35 -1.73
N VAL A 325 -17.50 6.56 -2.23
CA VAL A 325 -18.58 6.84 -3.21
C VAL A 325 -18.32 6.15 -4.55
N ILE A 326 -17.06 6.10 -5.02
CA ILE A 326 -16.68 5.32 -6.21
C ILE A 326 -17.04 3.83 -6.03
N GLY A 327 -17.03 3.32 -4.79
CA GLY A 327 -17.51 1.99 -4.40
C GLY A 327 -18.96 1.69 -4.80
N GLY A 328 -19.81 2.71 -4.96
CA GLY A 328 -21.18 2.55 -5.47
C GLY A 328 -21.25 2.33 -6.98
N TYR A 329 -20.24 2.76 -7.73
CA TYR A 329 -20.17 2.57 -9.18
C TYR A 329 -19.43 1.27 -9.56
N ARG A 330 -18.41 0.90 -8.79
CA ARG A 330 -17.58 -0.29 -9.04
C ARG A 330 -16.97 -0.88 -7.77
N GLN A 331 -16.47 -2.09 -7.87
CA GLN A 331 -15.65 -2.67 -6.81
C GLN A 331 -14.33 -1.89 -6.68
N ILE A 332 -14.07 -1.37 -5.49
CA ILE A 332 -12.83 -0.65 -5.15
C ILE A 332 -11.94 -1.54 -4.28
N PHE A 333 -10.63 -1.32 -4.36
CA PHE A 333 -9.72 -1.90 -3.39
C PHE A 333 -9.87 -1.19 -2.04
N PRO A 334 -9.93 -1.91 -0.91
CA PRO A 334 -10.11 -1.28 0.40
C PRO A 334 -9.05 -0.24 0.72
N THR A 335 -7.83 -0.37 0.18
CA THR A 335 -6.72 0.58 0.38
C THR A 335 -6.96 1.96 -0.25
N TRP A 336 -7.95 2.13 -1.12
CA TRP A 336 -8.16 3.39 -1.85
C TRP A 336 -8.64 4.54 -0.96
N ALA A 337 -9.56 4.30 -0.03
CA ALA A 337 -10.04 5.30 0.92
C ALA A 337 -9.11 5.46 2.14
N MET A 338 -8.19 4.51 2.35
CA MET A 338 -7.40 4.39 3.58
C MET A 338 -6.44 5.54 3.88
N PRO A 339 -5.81 6.25 2.91
CA PRO A 339 -5.03 7.45 3.23
C PRO A 339 -5.87 8.55 3.90
N GLY A 340 -7.15 8.64 3.51
CA GLY A 340 -8.13 9.52 4.14
C GLY A 340 -8.43 9.11 5.58
N PHE A 341 -8.80 7.84 5.80
CA PHE A 341 -9.02 7.30 7.15
C PHE A 341 -7.78 7.42 8.04
N PHE A 342 -6.60 7.12 7.50
CA PHE A 342 -5.32 7.19 8.22
C PHE A 342 -5.12 8.61 8.76
N THR A 343 -5.28 9.61 7.90
CA THR A 343 -5.13 11.02 8.30
C THR A 343 -6.21 11.46 9.28
N ALA A 344 -7.44 10.98 9.11
CA ALA A 344 -8.56 11.25 10.01
C ALA A 344 -8.38 10.66 11.42
N THR A 345 -7.44 9.72 11.61
CA THR A 345 -7.04 9.20 12.93
C THR A 345 -6.65 10.34 13.88
N LEU A 346 -6.10 11.45 13.36
CA LEU A 346 -5.80 12.64 14.15
C LEU A 346 -7.05 13.24 14.83
N LEU A 347 -8.21 13.24 14.16
CA LEU A 347 -9.48 13.73 14.72
C LEU A 347 -10.02 12.78 15.80
N LEU A 348 -9.98 11.47 15.53
CA LEU A 348 -10.39 10.47 16.52
C LEU A 348 -9.50 10.55 17.77
N ALA A 349 -8.19 10.69 17.59
CA ALA A 349 -7.23 10.80 18.68
C ALA A 349 -7.39 12.10 19.48
N GLU A 350 -7.66 13.22 18.81
CA GLU A 350 -8.00 14.49 19.45
C GLU A 350 -9.23 14.33 20.34
N ARG A 351 -10.31 13.74 19.80
CA ARG A 351 -11.53 13.51 20.56
C ARG A 351 -11.31 12.54 21.72
N ALA A 352 -10.59 11.44 21.50
CA ALA A 352 -10.27 10.46 22.52
C ALA A 352 -9.40 11.05 23.65
N SER A 353 -8.54 12.02 23.36
CA SER A 353 -7.70 12.69 24.37
C SER A 353 -8.50 13.47 25.41
N GLN A 354 -9.74 13.85 25.10
CA GLN A 354 -10.65 14.58 25.99
C GLN A 354 -11.57 13.65 26.80
N LEU A 355 -11.53 12.34 26.55
CA LEU A 355 -12.37 11.36 27.24
C LEU A 355 -11.63 10.74 28.43
N ARG A 356 -12.39 10.08 29.32
CA ARG A 356 -11.83 9.42 30.51
C ARG A 356 -10.77 8.39 30.12
N TRP A 357 -9.53 8.61 30.55
CA TRP A 357 -8.38 7.76 30.21
C TRP A 357 -8.61 6.26 30.47
N ARG A 358 -9.28 5.90 31.58
CA ARG A 358 -9.59 4.50 31.91
C ARG A 358 -10.40 3.80 30.80
N LEU A 359 -11.33 4.50 30.16
CA LEU A 359 -12.15 3.96 29.07
C LEU A 359 -11.32 3.79 27.79
N ILE A 360 -10.58 4.83 27.41
CA ILE A 360 -9.72 4.81 26.21
C ILE A 360 -8.64 3.73 26.31
N LYS A 361 -8.00 3.60 27.48
CA LYS A 361 -7.00 2.55 27.72
C LYS A 361 -7.60 1.15 27.58
N ARG A 362 -8.79 0.90 28.14
CA ARG A 362 -9.48 -0.41 28.01
C ARG A 362 -9.84 -0.70 26.55
N TRP A 363 -10.42 0.27 25.85
CA TRP A 363 -10.77 0.16 24.44
C TRP A 363 -9.56 -0.22 23.57
N LEU A 364 -8.44 0.49 23.72
CA LEU A 364 -7.23 0.21 22.94
C LEU A 364 -6.62 -1.15 23.27
N ILE A 365 -6.51 -1.52 24.56
CA ILE A 365 -5.93 -2.81 24.96
C ILE A 365 -6.77 -3.98 24.47
N VAL A 366 -8.10 -3.91 24.64
CA VAL A 366 -9.01 -4.99 24.21
C VAL A 366 -9.01 -5.11 22.69
N SER A 367 -9.07 -3.98 21.97
CA SER A 367 -9.02 -3.99 20.50
C SER A 367 -7.69 -4.57 20.01
N ALA A 368 -6.57 -4.12 20.58
CA ALA A 368 -5.24 -4.65 20.25
C ALA A 368 -5.16 -6.15 20.52
N ALA A 369 -5.60 -6.64 21.67
CA ALA A 369 -5.55 -8.05 22.02
C ALA A 369 -6.34 -8.90 21.01
N ILE A 370 -7.59 -8.52 20.72
CA ILE A 370 -8.44 -9.26 19.77
C ILE A 370 -7.82 -9.24 18.37
N ILE A 371 -7.43 -8.06 17.88
CA ILE A 371 -6.86 -7.92 16.54
C ILE A 371 -5.57 -8.73 16.40
N GLN A 372 -4.65 -8.66 17.37
CA GLN A 372 -3.40 -9.41 17.29
C GLN A 372 -3.62 -10.92 17.36
N VAL A 373 -4.59 -11.40 18.15
CA VAL A 373 -4.97 -12.82 18.16
C VAL A 373 -5.52 -13.24 16.79
N LEU A 374 -6.41 -12.45 16.19
CA LEU A 374 -6.97 -12.74 14.86
C LEU A 374 -5.88 -12.74 13.77
N LEU A 375 -4.97 -11.78 13.80
CA LEU A 375 -3.84 -11.73 12.86
C LEU A 375 -2.90 -12.92 13.03
N LEU A 376 -2.61 -13.33 14.27
CA LEU A 376 -1.80 -14.53 14.54
C LEU A 376 -2.49 -15.80 14.05
N ILE A 377 -3.79 -15.93 14.26
CA ILE A 377 -4.57 -17.07 13.75
C ILE A 377 -4.54 -17.09 12.21
N ALA A 378 -4.80 -15.96 11.55
CA ALA A 378 -4.78 -15.85 10.10
C ALA A 378 -3.39 -16.19 9.53
N LEU A 379 -2.32 -15.61 10.11
CA LEU A 379 -0.96 -15.90 9.69
C LEU A 379 -0.56 -17.35 9.93
N SER A 380 -0.97 -17.94 11.06
CA SER A 380 -0.74 -19.37 11.35
C SER A 380 -1.46 -20.26 10.33
N HIS A 381 -2.64 -19.87 9.87
CA HIS A 381 -3.35 -20.61 8.83
C HIS A 381 -2.66 -20.49 7.48
N ILE A 382 -2.25 -19.29 7.07
CA ILE A 382 -1.53 -19.06 5.80
C ILE A 382 -0.24 -19.87 5.76
N VAL A 383 0.53 -19.88 6.84
CA VAL A 383 1.86 -20.51 6.90
C VAL A 383 1.80 -22.01 7.17
N TRP A 384 0.96 -22.45 8.11
CA TRP A 384 0.97 -23.85 8.56
C TRP A 384 -0.28 -24.64 8.17
N GLY A 385 -1.32 -23.99 7.63
CA GLY A 385 -2.55 -24.67 7.25
C GLY A 385 -3.34 -25.18 8.46
N ILE A 386 -3.42 -24.41 9.55
CA ILE A 386 -4.09 -24.89 10.79
C ILE A 386 -5.59 -25.17 10.63
N PHE A 387 -6.25 -24.56 9.64
CA PHE A 387 -7.64 -24.87 9.26
C PHE A 387 -7.75 -25.65 7.95
N GLN A 388 -6.63 -25.96 7.29
CA GLN A 388 -6.63 -26.67 6.01
C GLN A 388 -7.02 -28.14 6.20
N ASN A 389 -7.77 -28.69 5.25
CA ASN A 389 -8.14 -30.09 5.20
C ASN A 389 -7.87 -30.71 3.80
N PRO A 390 -7.06 -31.76 3.68
CA PRO A 390 -6.24 -32.37 4.73
C PRO A 390 -5.04 -31.48 5.15
N SER A 391 -4.57 -31.64 6.39
CA SER A 391 -3.36 -31.01 6.92
C SER A 391 -2.86 -31.78 8.15
N GLN A 392 -1.56 -31.99 8.27
CA GLN A 392 -0.92 -32.54 9.47
C GLN A 392 -1.03 -31.59 10.67
N ASN A 393 -1.22 -30.29 10.41
CA ASN A 393 -1.30 -29.25 11.42
C ASN A 393 -2.74 -28.82 11.73
N GLN A 394 -3.74 -29.60 11.31
CA GLN A 394 -5.14 -29.23 11.47
C GLN A 394 -5.50 -29.11 12.95
N ILE A 395 -5.82 -27.90 13.39
CA ILE A 395 -6.26 -27.58 14.75
C ILE A 395 -7.73 -27.18 14.65
N LEU A 396 -8.59 -27.91 15.36
CA LEU A 396 -10.04 -27.69 15.42
C LEU A 396 -10.73 -27.98 14.05
N GLY A 397 -11.35 -29.16 13.92
CA GLY A 397 -12.17 -29.55 12.76
C GLY A 397 -13.50 -28.77 12.59
N ILE A 398 -13.58 -27.56 13.15
CA ILE A 398 -14.81 -26.74 13.22
C ILE A 398 -14.94 -25.84 11.97
N LEU A 399 -13.84 -25.56 11.26
CA LEU A 399 -13.81 -24.78 10.02
C LEU A 399 -12.82 -25.37 9.00
N PRO A 400 -13.03 -26.60 8.49
CA PRO A 400 -12.13 -27.18 7.49
C PRO A 400 -12.21 -26.38 6.19
N ALA A 401 -11.11 -25.76 5.78
CA ALA A 401 -10.92 -25.25 4.44
C ALA A 401 -10.32 -26.38 3.59
N ASN A 402 -11.15 -27.03 2.77
CA ASN A 402 -10.63 -28.02 1.82
C ASN A 402 -9.56 -27.36 0.95
N VAL A 403 -8.47 -28.09 0.62
CA VAL A 403 -7.37 -27.52 -0.19
C VAL A 403 -7.90 -26.78 -1.43
N GLU A 404 -8.87 -27.36 -2.15
CA GLU A 404 -9.48 -26.73 -3.34
C GLU A 404 -10.25 -25.43 -3.07
N GLN A 405 -10.71 -25.21 -1.83
CA GLN A 405 -11.52 -24.05 -1.42
C GLN A 405 -10.71 -23.04 -0.59
N ASP A 406 -9.49 -23.38 -0.20
CA ASP A 406 -8.65 -22.54 0.63
C ASP A 406 -7.93 -21.49 -0.21
N GLY A 407 -8.54 -20.31 -0.35
CA GLY A 407 -7.95 -19.19 -1.10
C GLY A 407 -6.61 -18.69 -0.54
N SER A 408 -6.16 -19.11 0.64
CA SER A 408 -4.84 -18.71 1.15
C SER A 408 -3.67 -19.44 0.48
N ILE A 409 -3.91 -20.56 -0.20
CA ILE A 409 -2.88 -21.25 -1.01
C ILE A 409 -2.44 -20.44 -2.24
N GLU A 410 -3.22 -19.42 -2.61
CA GLU A 410 -2.88 -18.55 -3.73
C GLU A 410 -1.59 -17.74 -3.49
N LEU A 411 -1.20 -17.57 -2.22
CA LEU A 411 0.06 -16.93 -1.84
C LEU A 411 1.21 -17.94 -1.95
N LEU A 412 2.03 -17.81 -2.98
CA LEU A 412 3.11 -18.75 -3.27
C LEU A 412 4.29 -18.57 -2.32
N ASP A 413 4.70 -19.65 -1.65
CA ASP A 413 5.93 -19.67 -0.84
C ASP A 413 7.16 -19.72 -1.77
N ILE A 414 7.69 -18.53 -2.06
CA ILE A 414 8.87 -18.35 -2.91
C ILE A 414 10.15 -19.01 -2.36
N GLU A 415 10.26 -19.17 -1.03
CA GLU A 415 11.42 -19.80 -0.41
C GLU A 415 11.31 -21.32 -0.54
N GLN A 416 10.11 -21.90 -0.37
CA GLN A 416 9.85 -23.31 -0.67
C GLN A 416 10.07 -23.62 -2.15
N LEU A 417 9.50 -22.82 -3.06
CA LEU A 417 9.70 -22.99 -4.49
C LEU A 417 11.20 -23.00 -4.84
N ARG A 418 11.97 -22.03 -4.32
CA ARG A 418 13.42 -21.99 -4.51
C ARG A 418 14.11 -23.28 -4.03
N ARG A 419 13.80 -23.73 -2.82
CA ARG A 419 14.41 -24.93 -2.22
C ARG A 419 14.08 -26.19 -3.02
N GLU A 420 12.80 -26.40 -3.36
CA GLU A 420 12.36 -27.59 -4.09
C GLU A 420 12.85 -27.60 -5.54
N PHE A 421 12.89 -26.43 -6.21
CA PHE A 421 13.48 -26.30 -7.54
C PHE A 421 14.98 -26.62 -7.52
N ALA A 422 15.72 -26.13 -6.52
CA ALA A 422 17.16 -26.36 -6.39
C ALA A 422 17.53 -27.84 -6.13
N LYS A 423 16.60 -28.66 -5.61
CA LYS A 423 16.79 -30.11 -5.44
C LYS A 423 16.78 -30.89 -6.74
N GLN A 424 16.37 -30.29 -7.86
CA GLN A 424 16.26 -30.96 -9.16
C GLN A 424 17.38 -30.48 -10.11
N PRO A 425 18.51 -31.23 -10.24
CA PRO A 425 19.67 -30.77 -11.01
C PRO A 425 19.38 -30.49 -12.49
N GLN A 426 18.44 -31.24 -13.09
CA GLN A 426 18.01 -31.05 -14.47
C GLN A 426 17.35 -29.67 -14.67
N LEU A 427 16.45 -29.27 -13.77
CA LEU A 427 15.80 -27.95 -13.81
C LEU A 427 16.81 -26.81 -13.59
N VAL A 428 17.73 -26.99 -12.64
CA VAL A 428 18.79 -25.99 -12.36
C VAL A 428 19.71 -25.81 -13.58
N THR A 429 20.07 -26.91 -14.24
CA THR A 429 20.92 -26.87 -15.44
C THR A 429 20.21 -26.17 -16.58
N ALA A 430 18.94 -26.51 -16.84
CA ALA A 430 18.11 -25.87 -17.86
C ALA A 430 17.89 -24.38 -17.58
N LEU A 431 17.63 -24.00 -16.33
CA LEU A 431 17.50 -22.60 -15.93
C LEU A 431 18.80 -21.80 -16.18
N LYS A 432 19.97 -22.39 -15.91
CA LYS A 432 21.27 -21.73 -16.14
C LYS A 432 21.60 -21.60 -17.63
N SER A 433 21.22 -22.57 -18.46
CA SER A 433 21.46 -22.56 -19.91
C SER A 433 20.45 -21.72 -20.68
N ALA A 434 19.26 -21.48 -20.14
CA ALA A 434 18.23 -20.67 -20.79
C ALA A 434 18.63 -19.19 -20.91
N ASP A 435 18.10 -18.52 -21.91
CA ASP A 435 18.31 -17.10 -22.14
C ASP A 435 17.35 -16.25 -21.31
N PHE A 436 16.11 -16.74 -21.10
CA PHE A 436 15.07 -16.04 -20.34
C PHE A 436 14.08 -16.99 -19.66
N ILE A 437 13.31 -16.44 -18.72
CA ILE A 437 12.19 -17.10 -18.06
C ILE A 437 10.91 -16.42 -18.52
N TYR A 438 9.82 -17.17 -18.65
CA TYR A 438 8.52 -16.55 -18.86
C TYR A 438 7.39 -17.33 -18.20
N THR A 439 6.31 -16.62 -17.93
CA THR A 439 5.08 -17.17 -17.35
C THR A 439 3.88 -16.62 -18.10
N ASN A 440 2.68 -17.11 -17.78
CA ASN A 440 1.42 -16.68 -18.39
C ASN A 440 0.62 -15.68 -17.54
N ARG A 441 1.19 -15.16 -16.45
CA ARG A 441 0.59 -14.11 -15.60
C ARG A 441 1.65 -13.18 -15.04
N PHE A 442 1.42 -11.86 -15.11
CA PHE A 442 2.40 -10.86 -14.68
C PHE A 442 2.80 -11.02 -13.20
N HIS A 443 1.85 -11.32 -12.30
CA HIS A 443 2.13 -11.50 -10.88
C HIS A 443 2.86 -12.82 -10.60
N LEU A 444 2.61 -13.86 -11.41
CA LEU A 444 3.33 -15.13 -11.32
C LEU A 444 4.77 -14.96 -11.76
N SER A 445 5.01 -14.15 -12.80
CA SER A 445 6.38 -13.76 -13.19
C SER A 445 7.13 -13.15 -12.01
N GLY A 446 6.45 -12.35 -11.19
CA GLY A 446 7.00 -11.80 -9.95
C GLY A 446 7.46 -12.88 -8.97
N HIS A 447 6.58 -13.84 -8.66
CA HIS A 447 6.88 -14.92 -7.72
C HIS A 447 8.02 -15.82 -8.21
N VAL A 448 7.96 -16.19 -9.49
CA VAL A 448 9.00 -16.99 -10.15
C VAL A 448 10.33 -16.23 -10.18
N GLY A 449 10.29 -14.93 -10.49
CA GLY A 449 11.46 -14.06 -10.44
C GLY A 449 12.09 -14.03 -9.05
N MET A 450 11.28 -13.85 -8.00
CA MET A 450 11.76 -13.86 -6.61
C MET A 450 12.36 -15.21 -6.20
N ALA A 451 11.73 -16.31 -6.62
CA ALA A 451 12.19 -17.66 -6.27
C ALA A 451 13.49 -18.03 -7.00
N LEU A 452 13.57 -17.77 -8.32
CA LEU A 452 14.62 -18.29 -9.19
C LEU A 452 15.83 -17.36 -9.37
N THR A 453 15.68 -16.04 -9.18
CA THR A 453 16.80 -15.08 -9.33
C THR A 453 18.04 -15.47 -8.50
N PRO A 454 17.90 -15.95 -7.24
CA PRO A 454 19.06 -16.40 -6.46
C PRO A 454 19.75 -17.69 -6.98
N ILE A 455 19.08 -18.48 -7.82
CA ILE A 455 19.67 -19.67 -8.46
C ILE A 455 20.40 -19.27 -9.73
N ALA A 456 19.74 -18.50 -10.59
CA ALA A 456 20.31 -17.93 -11.80
C ALA A 456 19.58 -16.64 -12.15
N ARG A 457 20.33 -15.55 -12.29
CA ARG A 457 19.77 -14.26 -12.68
C ARG A 457 19.52 -14.25 -14.19
N LYS A 458 18.26 -14.45 -14.58
CA LYS A 458 17.80 -14.43 -15.97
C LYS A 458 16.75 -13.33 -16.17
N PRO A 459 16.72 -12.68 -17.34
CA PRO A 459 15.58 -11.84 -17.72
C PRO A 459 14.29 -12.64 -17.62
N ILE A 460 13.22 -12.00 -17.14
CA ILE A 460 11.91 -12.61 -17.01
C ILE A 460 10.87 -11.79 -17.77
N THR A 461 9.93 -12.46 -18.42
CA THR A 461 8.82 -11.83 -19.13
C THR A 461 7.49 -12.53 -18.87
N CYS A 462 6.39 -11.91 -19.31
CA CYS A 462 5.06 -12.49 -19.25
C CYS A 462 4.51 -12.63 -20.66
N PHE A 463 4.17 -13.85 -21.06
CA PHE A 463 3.48 -14.14 -22.31
C PHE A 463 2.00 -14.36 -22.02
N ASP A 464 1.28 -13.26 -21.78
CA ASP A 464 -0.18 -13.24 -21.63
C ASP A 464 -0.79 -12.37 -22.74
N LYS A 465 -1.71 -12.94 -23.51
CA LYS A 465 -2.39 -12.22 -24.60
C LYS A 465 -3.37 -11.17 -24.09
N ARG A 466 -3.80 -11.27 -22.83
CA ARG A 466 -4.82 -10.40 -22.23
C ARG A 466 -4.21 -9.22 -21.49
N ASP A 467 -3.28 -9.50 -20.57
CA ASP A 467 -2.68 -8.48 -19.71
C ASP A 467 -1.20 -8.76 -19.44
N MET A 468 -0.33 -7.98 -20.08
CA MET A 468 1.13 -8.02 -19.85
C MET A 468 1.61 -6.97 -18.84
N ARG A 469 0.78 -5.99 -18.47
CA ARG A 469 1.18 -4.80 -17.69
C ARG A 469 2.55 -4.24 -18.09
N GLY A 470 3.44 -4.03 -17.11
CA GLY A 470 4.79 -3.50 -17.26
C GLY A 470 5.64 -4.25 -18.29
N PHE A 471 5.42 -5.55 -18.49
CA PHE A 471 6.17 -6.34 -19.47
C PHE A 471 5.97 -5.87 -20.92
N ALA A 472 4.84 -5.22 -21.21
CA ALA A 472 4.60 -4.60 -22.52
C ALA A 472 5.55 -3.42 -22.79
N PHE A 473 6.11 -2.81 -21.74
CA PHE A 473 6.95 -1.62 -21.79
C PHE A 473 8.43 -1.94 -21.55
N TRP A 474 8.75 -2.95 -20.71
CA TRP A 474 10.15 -3.32 -20.40
C TRP A 474 10.89 -4.08 -21.49
N SER A 475 10.17 -4.66 -22.45
CA SER A 475 10.74 -5.52 -23.50
C SER A 475 10.05 -5.28 -24.83
N THR A 476 10.68 -5.69 -25.94
CA THR A 476 10.04 -5.70 -27.27
C THR A 476 9.65 -7.12 -27.69
N ALA A 477 8.67 -7.26 -28.60
CA ALA A 477 8.18 -8.58 -29.00
C ALA A 477 9.27 -9.42 -29.69
N THR A 478 10.17 -8.76 -30.43
CA THR A 478 11.27 -9.37 -31.18
C THR A 478 12.49 -9.66 -30.31
N GLN A 479 12.59 -9.09 -29.10
CA GLN A 479 13.72 -9.27 -28.19
C GLN A 479 14.04 -10.75 -27.89
N TRP A 480 13.00 -11.59 -27.85
CA TRP A 480 13.11 -12.99 -27.46
C TRP A 480 13.32 -13.95 -28.64
N LEU A 481 13.39 -13.45 -29.88
CA LEU A 481 13.57 -14.28 -31.07
C LEU A 481 14.90 -15.03 -31.04
N ASN A 482 14.87 -16.27 -31.50
CA ASN A 482 15.99 -17.21 -31.51
C ASN A 482 16.56 -17.58 -30.13
N GLN A 483 15.90 -17.18 -29.04
CA GLN A 483 16.33 -17.50 -27.68
C GLN A 483 15.62 -18.73 -27.13
N THR A 484 16.25 -19.37 -26.16
CA THR A 484 15.70 -20.50 -25.38
C THR A 484 15.07 -19.99 -24.10
N GLY A 485 13.80 -20.31 -23.88
CA GLY A 485 13.03 -19.85 -22.73
C GLY A 485 12.59 -20.98 -21.82
N ILE A 486 12.62 -20.74 -20.51
CA ILE A 486 11.98 -21.62 -19.51
C ILE A 486 10.60 -21.07 -19.18
N TYR A 487 9.58 -21.87 -19.47
CA TYR A 487 8.21 -21.58 -19.09
C TYR A 487 7.92 -22.16 -17.71
N VAL A 488 7.41 -21.31 -16.82
CA VAL A 488 7.02 -21.70 -15.47
C VAL A 488 5.57 -21.31 -15.24
N THR A 489 4.76 -22.27 -14.81
CA THR A 489 3.34 -22.07 -14.51
C THR A 489 2.87 -22.97 -13.37
N THR A 490 1.64 -22.81 -12.91
CA THR A 490 1.06 -23.61 -11.81
C THR A 490 -0.16 -24.40 -12.29
N ASP A 491 -0.63 -25.38 -11.51
CA ASP A 491 -1.83 -26.16 -11.83
C ASP A 491 -3.03 -25.26 -12.15
N ARG A 492 -3.20 -24.20 -11.35
CA ARG A 492 -4.26 -23.19 -11.52
C ARG A 492 -4.26 -22.56 -12.91
N PHE A 493 -3.08 -22.38 -13.49
CA PHE A 493 -2.91 -21.72 -14.78
C PHE A 493 -2.63 -22.69 -15.93
N GLN A 494 -2.86 -23.99 -15.72
CA GLN A 494 -2.87 -25.03 -16.75
C GLN A 494 -4.32 -25.39 -17.12
N THR A 495 -5.10 -24.37 -17.50
CA THR A 495 -6.48 -24.57 -17.97
C THR A 495 -6.50 -24.83 -19.48
N ARG A 496 -7.66 -25.16 -20.04
CA ARG A 496 -7.83 -25.28 -21.51
C ARG A 496 -7.44 -24.00 -22.26
N GLU A 497 -7.63 -22.84 -21.64
CA GLU A 497 -7.36 -21.52 -22.23
C GLU A 497 -5.94 -21.00 -21.96
N ASP A 498 -5.22 -21.60 -21.00
CA ASP A 498 -3.89 -21.16 -20.56
C ASP A 498 -2.83 -22.27 -20.61
N SER A 499 -3.12 -23.34 -21.37
CA SER A 499 -2.29 -24.55 -21.40
C SER A 499 -0.88 -24.28 -21.93
N ALA A 500 0.12 -24.96 -21.36
CA ALA A 500 1.48 -25.00 -21.90
C ALA A 500 1.54 -25.34 -23.40
N ALA A 501 0.57 -26.11 -23.91
CA ALA A 501 0.51 -26.47 -25.33
C ALA A 501 0.36 -25.27 -26.26
N GLU A 502 -0.17 -24.14 -25.77
CA GLU A 502 -0.33 -22.91 -26.56
C GLU A 502 1.00 -22.28 -26.98
N TYR A 503 2.06 -22.50 -26.19
CA TYR A 503 3.38 -21.93 -26.46
C TYR A 503 4.19 -22.78 -27.46
N ALA A 504 3.90 -24.08 -27.58
CA ALA A 504 4.65 -25.00 -28.43
C ALA A 504 4.81 -24.52 -29.90
N PRO A 505 3.79 -23.97 -30.57
CA PRO A 505 3.92 -23.46 -31.95
C PRO A 505 4.83 -22.23 -32.12
N TYR A 506 5.33 -21.63 -31.03
CA TYR A 506 6.24 -20.49 -31.07
C TYR A 506 7.72 -20.89 -30.94
N PHE A 507 8.02 -22.16 -30.64
CA PHE A 507 9.37 -22.66 -30.45
C PHE A 507 9.70 -23.76 -31.45
N LYS A 508 10.99 -23.95 -31.72
CA LYS A 508 11.47 -25.04 -32.58
C LYS A 508 11.31 -26.42 -31.92
N SER A 509 11.54 -26.49 -30.61
CA SER A 509 11.17 -27.65 -29.80
C SER A 509 10.50 -27.22 -28.49
N TRP A 510 9.65 -28.09 -27.97
CA TRP A 510 8.89 -27.89 -26.74
C TRP A 510 8.94 -29.15 -25.89
N GLU A 511 9.43 -29.06 -24.66
CA GLU A 511 9.58 -30.21 -23.77
C GLU A 511 9.17 -29.86 -22.34
N LYS A 512 8.49 -30.79 -21.67
CA LYS A 512 8.24 -30.70 -20.23
C LYS A 512 9.47 -31.22 -19.49
N LEU A 513 10.12 -30.36 -18.71
CA LEU A 513 11.33 -30.72 -17.98
C LEU A 513 11.05 -31.38 -16.63
N GLY A 514 9.94 -31.02 -15.98
CA GLY A 514 9.60 -31.55 -14.67
C GLY A 514 8.51 -30.79 -13.95
N GLU A 515 8.27 -31.20 -12.72
CA GLU A 515 7.29 -30.62 -11.81
C GLU A 515 7.92 -30.38 -10.43
N VAL A 516 7.58 -29.27 -9.79
CA VAL A 516 8.03 -28.91 -8.44
C VAL A 516 6.79 -28.82 -7.53
N PRO A 517 6.52 -29.83 -6.69
CA PRO A 517 5.38 -29.79 -5.78
C PRO A 517 5.62 -28.81 -4.63
N LEU A 518 4.58 -28.08 -4.24
CA LEU A 518 4.55 -27.18 -3.10
C LEU A 518 3.65 -27.76 -2.01
N PHE A 519 4.07 -27.60 -0.75
CA PHE A 519 3.44 -28.27 0.39
C PHE A 519 3.08 -27.30 1.49
N ARG A 520 1.91 -27.48 2.08
CA ARG A 520 1.52 -26.83 3.33
C ARG A 520 0.83 -27.83 4.26
N GLY A 521 1.24 -27.84 5.52
CA GLY A 521 0.75 -28.84 6.48
C GLY A 521 1.06 -30.28 6.06
N GLY A 522 2.17 -30.52 5.35
CA GLY A 522 2.55 -31.84 4.85
C GLY A 522 1.70 -32.38 3.70
N VAL A 523 0.82 -31.55 3.13
CA VAL A 523 -0.04 -31.89 2.00
C VAL A 523 0.37 -31.04 0.80
N GLU A 524 0.38 -31.65 -0.39
CA GLU A 524 0.61 -30.93 -1.65
C GLU A 524 -0.56 -29.99 -1.93
N VAL A 525 -0.27 -28.71 -2.12
CA VAL A 525 -1.30 -27.66 -2.30
C VAL A 525 -1.26 -26.99 -3.68
N ASP A 526 -0.12 -27.06 -4.35
CA ASP A 526 0.05 -26.57 -5.72
C ASP A 526 1.25 -27.27 -6.35
N ARG A 527 1.33 -27.24 -7.67
CA ARG A 527 2.42 -27.83 -8.45
C ARG A 527 2.91 -26.88 -9.51
N ILE A 528 4.22 -26.64 -9.51
CA ILE A 528 4.86 -25.81 -10.52
C ILE A 528 5.30 -26.69 -11.69
N HIS A 529 4.79 -26.37 -12.87
CA HIS A 529 5.17 -27.04 -14.11
C HIS A 529 6.26 -26.25 -14.82
N VAL A 530 7.31 -26.96 -15.24
CA VAL A 530 8.45 -26.36 -15.91
C VAL A 530 8.61 -26.96 -17.30
N PHE A 531 8.63 -26.10 -18.32
CA PHE A 531 8.85 -26.49 -19.72
C PHE A 531 10.01 -25.70 -20.32
N GLN A 532 10.61 -26.26 -21.36
CA GLN A 532 11.64 -25.60 -22.15
C GLN A 532 11.15 -25.46 -23.59
N GLY A 533 11.17 -24.22 -24.07
CA GLY A 533 11.03 -23.90 -25.47
C GLY A 533 12.40 -23.54 -26.04
N THR A 534 12.92 -24.32 -27.00
CA THR A 534 14.18 -23.97 -27.68
C THR A 534 13.92 -23.12 -28.91
N GLN A 535 14.70 -22.05 -29.06
CA GLN A 535 14.67 -21.14 -30.20
C GLN A 535 13.27 -20.63 -30.54
N LEU A 536 12.87 -19.50 -29.95
CA LEU A 536 11.62 -18.82 -30.30
C LEU A 536 11.63 -18.40 -31.79
N VAL A 537 10.75 -18.99 -32.60
CA VAL A 537 10.76 -18.81 -34.07
C VAL A 537 9.92 -17.63 -34.55
N LYS A 538 8.98 -17.14 -33.74
CA LYS A 538 8.15 -15.96 -34.04
C LYS A 538 7.78 -15.22 -32.75
N PRO A 539 7.53 -13.89 -32.82
CA PRO A 539 7.17 -13.12 -31.63
C PRO A 539 5.87 -13.60 -31.01
N PHE A 540 5.81 -13.61 -29.67
CA PHE A 540 4.55 -13.83 -28.96
C PHE A 540 3.63 -12.61 -29.14
N PRO A 541 2.34 -12.79 -29.46
CA PRO A 541 1.41 -11.69 -29.65
C PRO A 541 1.23 -10.90 -28.36
N ARG A 542 1.10 -9.57 -28.51
CA ARG A 542 0.90 -8.64 -27.38
C ARG A 542 -0.50 -8.02 -27.47
N PRO A 543 -1.18 -7.78 -26.34
CA PRO A 543 -2.43 -7.03 -26.35
C PRO A 543 -2.21 -5.65 -26.95
N GLU A 544 -3.18 -5.15 -27.71
CA GLU A 544 -3.15 -3.78 -28.22
C GLU A 544 -2.97 -2.82 -27.04
N ARG A 545 -2.09 -1.82 -27.17
CA ARG A 545 -1.75 -0.91 -26.06
C ARG A 545 -2.98 -0.19 -25.46
N ALA A 546 -4.07 -0.10 -26.22
CA ALA A 546 -5.33 0.53 -25.80
C ALA A 546 -6.27 -0.40 -24.99
N THR A 547 -6.05 -1.72 -24.94
CA THR A 547 -7.00 -2.67 -24.31
C THR A 547 -6.53 -3.24 -22.96
N GLN A 548 -5.38 -2.79 -22.43
CA GLN A 548 -4.82 -3.27 -21.15
C GLN A 548 -5.58 -2.80 -19.88
N GLY A 549 -6.77 -2.21 -20.03
CA GLY A 549 -7.58 -1.65 -18.93
C GLY A 549 -8.97 -2.30 -18.74
N ALA A 550 -9.30 -3.38 -19.45
CA ALA A 550 -10.60 -4.04 -19.36
C ALA A 550 -10.75 -4.97 -18.14
#